data_AF-J3GXU1-F1
#
_entry.id   AF-J3GXU1-F1
#
_cell.length_a   1.000
_cell.length_b   1.000
_cell.length_c   1.000
_cell.angle_alpha   90.00
_cell.angle_beta   90.00
_cell.angle_gamma   90.00
#
_symmetry.space_group_name_H-M   'P 1'
#
loop_
_entity.id
_entity.type
_entity.pdbx_description
1 polymer ?
#
loop_
_entity_poly.entity_id
_entity_poly.type
_entity_poly.pdbx_seq_one_letter_code
_entity_poly.pdbx_strand_id
1 'polypeptide(L)'
;MPLENMSVMKCTNNKSIPMRLFMPYEKQALRNHSQSLQRLAKRDGMAACEILGIIRGLHWSQLKVTPDDEAELIKWVASKS
;
A
#
# COMPACT_ATOMS: atom_id res chain seq x y z
N MET A 1 -4.33 5.80 18.65
CA MET A 1 -4.93 6.68 17.62
C MET A 1 -6.14 5.97 17.07
N PRO A 2 -7.35 6.54 17.15
CA PRO A 2 -8.54 5.97 16.51
C PRO A 2 -8.31 5.85 15.00
N LEU A 3 -8.67 4.70 14.44
CA LEU A 3 -8.51 4.37 13.02
C LEU A 3 -9.15 5.42 12.09
N GLU A 4 -10.28 5.96 12.52
CA GLU A 4 -11.12 6.98 11.88
C GLU A 4 -10.45 8.36 11.65
N ASN A 5 -9.31 8.64 12.33
CA ASN A 5 -8.57 9.89 12.14
C ASN A 5 -7.35 9.78 11.21
N MET A 6 -7.09 8.60 10.61
CA MET A 6 -5.96 8.44 9.71
C MET A 6 -6.34 8.84 8.27
N SER A 7 -5.63 9.82 7.70
CA SER A 7 -5.85 10.32 6.33
C SER A 7 -5.83 9.21 5.27
N VAL A 8 -5.13 8.10 5.54
CA VAL A 8 -5.08 6.89 4.69
C VAL A 8 -6.44 6.27 4.43
N MET A 9 -7.38 6.35 5.38
CA MET A 9 -8.72 5.78 5.21
C MET A 9 -9.58 6.53 4.18
N LYS A 10 -9.16 7.74 3.80
CA LYS A 10 -9.82 8.55 2.76
C LYS A 10 -9.27 8.29 1.36
N CYS A 11 -8.20 7.51 1.24
CA CYS A 11 -7.57 7.21 -0.04
C CYS A 11 -8.35 6.12 -0.80
N THR A 12 -8.37 6.23 -2.13
CA THR A 12 -8.97 5.22 -2.99
C THR A 12 -8.00 4.04 -3.16
N ASN A 13 -8.51 2.82 -3.02
CA ASN A 13 -7.70 1.63 -3.28
C ASN A 13 -7.41 1.47 -4.77
N ASN A 14 -6.15 1.17 -5.09
CA ASN A 14 -5.73 0.90 -6.45
C ASN A 14 -5.89 -0.60 -6.77
N LYS A 15 -6.81 -0.92 -7.69
CA LYS A 15 -7.10 -2.28 -8.18
C LYS A 15 -6.28 -2.68 -9.39
N SER A 16 -5.67 -1.71 -10.06
CA SER A 16 -5.01 -1.89 -11.35
C SER A 16 -3.61 -2.47 -11.22
N ILE A 17 -2.98 -2.37 -10.04
CA ILE A 17 -1.62 -2.85 -9.83
C ILE A 17 -1.65 -4.28 -9.28
N PRO A 18 -1.09 -5.26 -10.01
CA PRO A 18 -1.06 -6.64 -9.54
C PRO A 18 -0.24 -6.80 -8.26
N MET A 19 -0.89 -7.27 -7.19
CA MET A 19 -0.22 -7.44 -5.88
C MET A 19 0.98 -8.39 -5.91
N ARG A 20 1.06 -9.27 -6.92
CA ARG A 20 2.22 -10.15 -7.15
C ARG A 20 3.54 -9.38 -7.31
N LEU A 21 3.51 -8.13 -7.79
CA LEU A 21 4.70 -7.28 -7.89
C LEU A 21 5.31 -6.98 -6.51
N PHE A 22 4.50 -7.11 -5.46
CA PHE A 22 4.92 -6.83 -4.08
C PHE A 22 5.26 -8.08 -3.29
N MET A 23 5.33 -9.28 -3.91
CA MET A 23 5.70 -10.53 -3.22
C MET A 23 6.95 -10.42 -2.32
N PRO A 24 8.03 -9.71 -2.71
CA PRO A 24 9.19 -9.52 -1.83
C PRO A 24 8.87 -8.83 -0.49
N TYR A 25 7.75 -8.11 -0.42
CA TYR A 25 7.32 -7.30 0.72
C TYR A 25 6.16 -7.91 1.51
N GLU A 26 5.80 -9.18 1.27
CA GLU A 26 4.65 -9.83 1.93
C GLU A 26 4.75 -9.82 3.47
N LYS A 27 5.96 -9.92 4.02
CA LYS A 27 6.18 -9.79 5.48
C LYS A 27 5.72 -8.44 6.01
N GLN A 28 5.98 -7.35 5.27
CA GLN A 28 5.55 -6.01 5.67
C GLN A 28 4.04 -5.84 5.47
N ALA A 29 3.48 -6.39 4.39
CA ALA A 29 2.04 -6.42 4.16
C ALA A 29 1.29 -7.11 5.32
N LEU A 30 1.79 -8.26 5.79
CA LEU A 30 1.25 -8.96 6.95
C LEU A 30 1.37 -8.14 8.23
N ARG A 31 2.50 -7.49 8.47
CA ARG A 31 2.69 -6.63 9.66
C ARG A 31 1.73 -5.44 9.67
N ASN A 32 1.53 -4.80 8.52
CA ASN A 32 0.68 -3.62 8.42
C ASN A 32 -0.80 -4.04 8.43
N HIS A 33 -1.21 -4.97 7.58
CA HIS A 33 -2.64 -5.23 7.34
C HIS A 33 -3.18 -6.47 8.06
N SER A 34 -2.33 -7.23 8.75
CA SER A 34 -2.66 -8.56 9.28
C SER A 34 -3.24 -9.50 8.21
N GLN A 35 -2.86 -9.27 6.94
CA GLN A 35 -3.41 -9.92 5.77
C GLN A 35 -2.30 -10.19 4.74
N SER A 36 -2.42 -11.31 4.02
CA SER A 36 -1.53 -11.64 2.90
C SER A 36 -1.81 -10.74 1.69
N LEU A 37 -0.84 -10.64 0.78
CA LEU A 37 -1.01 -9.89 -0.48
C LEU A 37 -2.15 -10.47 -1.32
N GLN A 38 -2.33 -11.79 -1.29
CA GLN A 38 -3.44 -12.46 -1.95
C GLN A 38 -4.80 -12.02 -1.37
N ARG A 39 -4.90 -11.89 -0.03
CA ARG A 39 -6.15 -11.46 0.62
C ARG A 39 -6.46 -10.00 0.30
N LEU A 40 -5.43 -9.14 0.29
CA LEU A 40 -5.53 -7.73 -0.06
C LEU A 40 -6.01 -7.54 -1.51
N ALA A 41 -5.43 -8.30 -2.45
CA ALA A 41 -5.87 -8.32 -3.85
C ALA A 41 -7.36 -8.70 -4.01
N LYS A 42 -7.86 -9.63 -3.18
CA LYS A 42 -9.25 -10.10 -3.24
C LYS A 42 -10.27 -9.11 -2.67
N ARG A 43 -9.89 -8.24 -1.74
CA ARG A 43 -10.86 -7.34 -1.09
C ARG A 43 -11.13 -6.10 -1.92
N ASP A 44 -10.09 -5.38 -2.34
CA ASP A 44 -10.15 -4.23 -3.25
C ASP A 44 -8.75 -3.67 -3.58
N GLY A 45 -7.68 -4.39 -3.23
CA GLY A 45 -6.31 -3.85 -3.28
C GLY A 45 -5.99 -2.96 -2.08
N MET A 46 -5.12 -1.98 -2.31
CA MET A 46 -4.59 -1.05 -1.32
C MET A 46 -4.43 0.33 -1.94
N ALA A 47 -4.51 1.39 -1.14
CA ALA A 47 -4.18 2.74 -1.56
C ALA A 47 -2.67 2.88 -1.87
N ALA A 48 -2.32 3.87 -2.69
CA ALA A 48 -0.94 4.07 -3.12
C ALA A 48 0.03 4.29 -1.95
N CYS A 49 -0.38 5.06 -0.93
CA CYS A 49 0.40 5.30 0.28
C CYS A 49 0.65 4.02 1.10
N GLU A 50 -0.32 3.12 1.20
CA GLU A 50 -0.17 1.82 1.87
C GLU A 50 0.85 0.94 1.14
N ILE A 51 0.74 0.89 -0.19
CA ILE A 51 1.67 0.15 -1.05
C ILE A 51 3.10 0.69 -0.91
N LEU A 52 3.28 2.00 -1.03
CA LEU A 52 4.58 2.65 -0.83
C LEU A 52 5.11 2.41 0.59
N GLY A 53 4.25 2.42 1.61
CA GLY A 53 4.61 2.07 2.98
C GLY A 53 5.16 0.65 3.09
N ILE A 54 4.51 -0.32 2.47
CA ILE A 54 4.99 -1.71 2.41
C ILE A 54 6.35 -1.79 1.72
N ILE A 55 6.52 -1.14 0.57
CA ILE A 55 7.78 -1.12 -0.21
C ILE A 55 8.92 -0.49 0.61
N ARG A 56 8.62 0.56 1.37
CA ARG A 56 9.58 1.32 2.18
C ARG A 56 9.80 0.73 3.59
N GLY A 57 9.06 -0.30 3.98
CA GLY A 57 9.16 -0.89 5.32
C GLY A 57 8.56 -0.03 6.43
N LEU A 58 7.62 0.86 6.11
CA LEU A 58 7.00 1.79 7.06
C LEU A 58 5.82 1.16 7.80
N HIS A 59 5.67 1.54 9.07
CA HIS A 59 4.48 1.26 9.89
C HIS A 59 3.38 2.30 9.68
N TRP A 60 2.15 1.97 10.08
CA TRP A 60 1.00 2.88 10.02
C TRP A 60 1.23 4.26 10.64
N SER A 61 1.93 4.32 11.77
CA SER A 61 2.26 5.58 12.45
C SER A 61 3.23 6.47 11.66
N GLN A 62 3.91 5.92 10.66
CA GLN A 62 4.88 6.61 9.82
C GLN A 62 4.30 6.95 8.45
N LEU A 63 3.14 6.40 8.09
CA LEU A 63 2.48 6.68 6.82
C LEU A 63 2.04 8.14 6.77
N LYS A 64 2.47 8.81 5.71
CA LYS A 64 1.98 10.14 5.34
C LYS A 64 1.31 9.99 4.00
N VAL A 65 0.06 10.46 3.92
CA VAL A 65 -0.65 10.54 2.65
C VAL A 65 -0.19 11.82 1.97
N THR A 66 0.34 11.69 0.76
CA THR A 66 0.71 12.82 -0.10
C THR A 66 -0.10 12.75 -1.40
N PRO A 67 -0.42 13.90 -2.03
CA PRO A 67 -1.08 13.89 -3.34
C PRO A 67 -0.28 13.15 -4.42
N ASP A 68 1.04 13.03 -4.25
CA ASP A 68 1.95 12.46 -5.24
C ASP A 68 2.13 10.93 -5.10
N ASP A 69 1.54 10.29 -4.08
CA ASP A 69 1.76 8.87 -3.80
C ASP A 69 1.38 7.97 -5.00
N GLU A 70 0.32 8.31 -5.75
CA GLU A 70 -0.04 7.57 -6.97
C GLU A 70 1.01 7.72 -8.06
N ALA A 71 1.49 8.93 -8.31
CA ALA A 71 2.52 9.20 -9.31
C ALA A 71 3.83 8.50 -8.96
N GLU A 72 4.20 8.49 -7.68
CA GLU A 72 5.39 7.77 -7.21
C GLU A 72 5.23 6.25 -7.36
N LEU A 73 4.07 5.70 -7.01
CA LEU A 73 3.81 4.29 -7.19
C LEU A 73 3.88 3.89 -8.67
N ILE A 74 3.34 4.69 -9.58
CA ILE A 74 3.44 4.46 -11.03
C ILE A 74 4.91 4.45 -11.48
N LYS A 75 5.71 5.43 -11.05
CA LYS A 75 7.16 5.46 -11.34
C LYS A 75 7.87 4.22 -10.82
N TRP A 76 7.55 3.78 -9.61
CA TRP A 76 8.12 2.57 -9.04
C TRP A 76 7.74 1.34 -9.87
N VAL A 77 6.47 1.17 -10.23
CA VAL A 77 6.01 0.05 -11.08
C VAL A 77 6.69 0.07 -12.45
N ALA A 78 6.83 1.25 -13.06
CA ALA A 78 7.54 1.41 -14.33
C ALA A 78 9.02 0.99 -14.21
N SER A 79 9.66 1.21 -13.06
CA SER A 79 11.05 0.78 -12.81
C SER A 79 11.23 -0.73 -12.57
N LYS A 80 10.13 -1.48 -12.43
CA LYS A 80 10.12 -2.94 -12.23
C LYS A 80 9.71 -3.71 -13.48
N SER A 81 9.36 -3.00 -14.56
CA SER A 81 9.05 -3.58 -15.88
C SER A 81 10.32 -3.79 -16.70
#